data_AF-A0A6J1PSE1-F1
#
_entry.id   AF-A0A6J1PSE1-F1
#
_cell.length_a   1.000
_cell.length_b   1.000
_cell.length_c   1.000
_cell.angle_alpha   90.00
_cell.angle_beta   90.00
_cell.angle_gamma   90.00
#
_symmetry.space_group_name_H-M   'P 1'
#
loop_
_entity.id
_entity.type
_entity.pdbx_description
1 polymer ?
#
loop_
_entity_poly.entity_id
_entity_poly.type
_entity_poly.pdbx_seq_one_letter_code
_entity_poly.pdbx_strand_id
1 'polypeptide(L)'
;MAPKDIPSPEEKTNVLFGEEEVVHNINIGNMILDAFKSKPDFIGQIDAATGEETTFRQMQENSVKYDIRLMYFLAEYEPKIIFIDGNNYKTLIRVIRSLVNQGGITPPKIITFNRVEGVDSLESILNADVDRAKIDMFSCDETDPMTIMAEMFSSNAISYPGKANVRYFALAFPSNQEVPAMSPGDVGLWYGSLVWTHSLILTVRSIISYVTVIKSSNFTAEDMYETIEKCKVKWVFLESKMGRQLFQTDVRMYDVSSLKQLIFGDSAIEQSTYENLNEYFTNVSIIQVYSISDSGIIATYQRDNDPIASGGYLAKNIQLMILNIQTKKPLGPNALGEIWYKYTCKWCDAETCQSLFCCNNRVNKNKTKNKNKTKQFNSAASSASQYNDFS
;
A
#
# COMPACT_ATOMS: atom_id res chain seq x y z
N MET A 1 49.52 19.99 -22.35
CA MET A 1 49.56 20.55 -23.72
C MET A 1 48.29 20.11 -24.42
N ALA A 2 47.29 20.99 -24.50
CA ALA A 2 46.08 20.74 -25.29
C ALA A 2 46.41 20.94 -26.79
N PRO A 3 45.77 20.23 -27.72
CA PRO A 3 46.01 20.44 -29.13
C PRO A 3 45.47 21.81 -29.52
N LYS A 4 46.36 22.66 -30.03
CA LYS A 4 46.00 23.80 -30.86
C LYS A 4 45.65 23.26 -32.25
N ASP A 5 44.55 23.77 -32.79
CA ASP A 5 44.28 24.04 -34.20
C ASP A 5 42.86 23.61 -34.59
N ILE A 6 41.92 24.51 -34.33
CA ILE A 6 40.63 24.55 -35.04
C ILE A 6 40.91 25.31 -36.34
N PRO A 7 40.57 24.79 -37.54
CA PRO A 7 40.89 25.44 -38.80
C PRO A 7 40.15 26.77 -38.98
N SER A 8 40.81 27.76 -39.59
CA SER A 8 40.20 29.03 -40.00
C SER A 8 39.16 28.82 -41.11
N PRO A 9 38.08 29.62 -41.15
CA PRO A 9 36.92 29.38 -42.01
C PRO A 9 37.17 29.86 -43.45
N GLU A 10 37.97 29.13 -44.21
CA GLU A 10 38.05 29.27 -45.68
C GLU A 10 38.15 27.91 -46.38
N GLU A 11 37.28 26.97 -46.04
CA GLU A 11 36.96 25.84 -46.92
C GLU A 11 35.45 25.63 -47.00
N LYS A 12 34.92 25.71 -48.22
CA LYS A 12 33.49 25.62 -48.54
C LYS A 12 32.91 24.27 -48.12
N THR A 13 32.24 24.23 -46.98
CA THR A 13 31.38 23.12 -46.56
C THR A 13 29.91 23.46 -46.81
N ASN A 14 29.16 22.55 -47.42
CA ASN A 14 27.69 22.59 -47.57
C ASN A 14 26.97 22.44 -46.22
N VAL A 15 27.32 23.25 -45.22
CA VAL A 15 26.77 23.22 -43.87
C VAL A 15 26.14 24.57 -43.61
N LEU A 16 24.83 24.59 -43.40
CA LEU A 16 24.09 25.77 -42.95
C LEU A 16 24.31 25.90 -41.44
N PHE A 17 24.92 27.01 -41.02
CA PHE A 17 25.08 27.36 -39.62
C PHE A 17 23.92 28.27 -39.21
N GLY A 18 23.23 27.92 -38.11
CA GLY A 18 22.28 28.81 -37.46
C GLY A 18 23.00 29.97 -36.77
N GLU A 19 22.26 31.01 -36.42
CA GLU A 19 22.79 32.12 -35.62
C GLU A 19 23.25 31.59 -34.25
N GLU A 20 24.49 31.90 -33.85
CA GLU A 20 25.03 31.49 -32.56
C GLU A 20 24.51 32.40 -31.45
N GLU A 21 23.63 31.87 -30.59
CA GLU A 21 23.21 32.57 -29.37
C GLU A 21 23.98 32.10 -28.14
N VAL A 22 24.16 33.03 -27.19
CA VAL A 22 24.81 32.76 -25.90
C VAL A 22 23.88 31.90 -25.05
N VAL A 23 24.28 30.64 -24.81
CA VAL A 23 23.56 29.76 -23.89
C VAL A 23 23.87 30.15 -22.45
N HIS A 24 22.91 30.78 -21.79
CA HIS A 24 23.04 31.16 -20.38
C HIS A 24 22.88 29.97 -19.44
N ASN A 25 23.66 29.94 -18.35
CA ASN A 25 23.51 28.95 -17.28
C ASN A 25 22.34 29.35 -16.36
N ILE A 26 21.14 28.95 -16.74
CA ILE A 26 19.89 29.38 -16.12
C ILE A 26 19.44 28.40 -15.02
N ASN A 27 19.09 28.92 -13.83
CA ASN A 27 18.35 28.15 -12.83
C ASN A 27 16.84 28.27 -13.10
N ILE A 28 16.30 27.30 -13.83
CA ILE A 28 14.88 27.28 -14.22
C ILE A 28 13.92 27.29 -13.02
N GLY A 29 14.34 26.73 -11.87
CA GLY A 29 13.55 26.74 -10.64
C GLY A 29 13.32 28.15 -10.09
N ASN A 30 14.36 29.00 -10.13
CA ASN A 30 14.23 30.40 -9.74
C ASN A 30 13.32 31.17 -10.70
N MET A 31 13.45 30.94 -12.01
CA MET A 31 12.58 31.59 -12.99
C MET A 31 11.10 31.23 -12.79
N ILE A 32 10.79 29.96 -12.55
CA ILE A 32 9.42 29.50 -12.28
C ILE A 32 8.89 30.12 -10.98
N LEU A 33 9.70 30.14 -9.92
CA LEU A 33 9.31 30.74 -8.65
C LEU A 33 9.06 32.25 -8.76
N ASP A 34 9.91 32.96 -9.52
CA ASP A 34 9.75 34.38 -9.78
C ASP A 34 8.51 34.65 -10.64
N ALA A 35 8.23 33.79 -11.63
CA ALA A 35 7.00 33.85 -12.41
C ALA A 35 5.76 33.69 -11.51
N PHE A 36 5.76 32.68 -10.62
CA PHE A 36 4.66 32.45 -9.69
C PHE A 36 4.43 33.65 -8.76
N LYS A 37 5.51 34.24 -8.22
CA LYS A 37 5.45 35.43 -7.35
C LYS A 37 4.99 36.68 -8.10
N SER A 38 5.39 36.84 -9.37
CA SER A 38 5.12 38.06 -10.15
C SER A 38 3.64 38.24 -10.49
N LYS A 39 2.91 37.14 -10.72
CA LYS A 39 1.49 37.14 -11.10
C LYS A 39 0.74 36.02 -10.37
N PRO A 40 0.54 36.16 -9.05
CA PRO A 40 0.02 35.06 -8.22
C PRO A 40 -1.39 34.61 -8.63
N ASP A 41 -2.23 35.52 -9.11
CA ASP A 41 -3.62 35.21 -9.48
C ASP A 41 -3.76 34.76 -10.94
N PHE A 42 -2.64 34.61 -11.68
CA PHE A 42 -2.64 34.09 -13.04
C PHE A 42 -3.02 32.61 -13.04
N ILE A 43 -3.96 32.23 -13.92
CA ILE A 43 -4.39 30.84 -14.11
C ILE A 43 -3.28 30.11 -14.87
N GLY A 44 -2.54 29.26 -14.17
CA GLY A 44 -1.41 28.53 -14.75
C GLY A 44 -1.83 27.23 -15.44
N GLN A 45 -2.89 26.59 -14.95
CA GLN A 45 -3.44 25.34 -15.47
C GLN A 45 -4.95 25.33 -15.36
N ILE A 46 -5.60 24.67 -16.32
CA ILE A 46 -7.03 24.35 -16.31
C ILE A 46 -7.14 22.86 -16.59
N ASP A 47 -7.80 22.12 -15.70
CA ASP A 47 -8.16 20.73 -15.96
C ASP A 47 -9.21 20.68 -17.08
N ALA A 48 -8.88 20.01 -18.18
CA ALA A 48 -9.72 20.00 -19.37
C ALA A 48 -11.03 19.20 -19.19
N ALA A 49 -11.08 18.28 -18.23
CA ALA A 49 -12.26 17.44 -17.98
C ALA A 49 -13.20 18.08 -16.94
N THR A 50 -12.66 18.75 -15.93
CA THR A 50 -13.46 19.33 -14.83
C THR A 50 -13.66 20.83 -14.94
N GLY A 51 -12.83 21.53 -15.73
CA GLY A 51 -12.80 22.99 -15.79
C GLY A 51 -12.18 23.65 -14.55
N GLU A 52 -11.57 22.87 -13.65
CA GLU A 52 -10.95 23.40 -12.45
C GLU A 52 -9.69 24.22 -12.79
N GLU A 53 -9.63 25.46 -12.31
CA GLU A 53 -8.52 26.38 -12.54
C GLU A 53 -7.53 26.33 -11.37
N THR A 54 -6.25 26.20 -11.67
CA THR A 54 -5.16 26.33 -10.69
C THR A 54 -4.34 27.58 -10.98
N THR A 55 -4.30 28.49 -10.01
CA THR A 55 -3.51 29.73 -10.06
C THR A 55 -2.04 29.51 -9.76
N PHE A 56 -1.17 30.42 -10.19
CA PHE A 56 0.25 30.43 -9.85
C PHE A 56 0.50 30.49 -8.34
N ARG A 57 -0.35 31.18 -7.57
CA ARG A 57 -0.34 31.16 -6.10
C ARG A 57 -0.56 29.75 -5.58
N GLN A 58 -1.60 29.06 -6.05
CA GLN A 58 -1.88 27.69 -5.65
C GLN A 58 -0.76 26.73 -6.07
N MET A 59 -0.17 26.89 -7.26
CA MET A 59 0.99 26.10 -7.69
C MET A 59 2.21 26.30 -6.79
N GLN A 60 2.51 27.55 -6.44
CA GLN A 60 3.58 27.90 -5.52
C GLN A 60 3.32 27.29 -4.13
N GLU A 61 2.14 27.50 -3.58
CA GLU A 61 1.75 26.96 -2.28
C GLU A 61 1.79 25.43 -2.26
N ASN A 62 1.30 24.77 -3.30
CA ASN A 62 1.31 23.31 -3.40
C ASN A 62 2.73 22.75 -3.53
N SER A 63 3.61 23.40 -4.30
CA SER A 63 5.02 23.03 -4.40
C SER A 63 5.74 23.17 -3.06
N VAL A 64 5.48 24.26 -2.32
CA VAL A 64 6.06 24.49 -0.99
C VAL A 64 5.50 23.51 0.04
N LYS A 65 4.19 23.24 0.03
CA LYS A 65 3.54 22.26 0.91
C LYS A 65 4.14 20.85 0.74
N TYR A 66 4.44 20.43 -0.49
CA TYR A 66 5.02 19.12 -0.75
C TYR A 66 6.45 19.00 -0.19
N ASP A 67 7.28 20.02 -0.41
CA ASP A 67 8.64 20.06 0.14
C ASP A 67 8.64 20.08 1.66
N ILE A 68 7.78 20.91 2.28
CA ILE A 68 7.63 20.98 3.74
C ILE A 68 7.19 19.61 4.29
N ARG A 69 6.29 18.91 3.59
CA ARG A 69 5.84 17.57 4.00
C ARG A 69 6.98 16.55 3.96
N LEU A 70 7.78 16.55 2.90
CA LEU A 70 8.97 15.71 2.83
C LEU A 70 9.97 16.07 3.93
N MET A 71 10.18 17.36 4.20
CA MET A 71 11.07 17.81 5.28
C MET A 71 10.61 17.33 6.64
N TYR A 72 9.32 17.48 6.94
CA TYR A 72 8.72 16.97 8.17
C TYR A 72 8.96 15.48 8.35
N PHE A 73 8.66 14.65 7.33
CA PHE A 73 8.87 13.21 7.45
C PHE A 73 10.33 12.80 7.60
N LEU A 74 11.24 13.45 6.87
CA LEU A 74 12.66 13.17 6.95
C LEU A 74 13.25 13.53 8.32
N ALA A 75 12.83 14.66 8.89
CA ALA A 75 13.30 15.13 10.19
C ALA A 75 12.67 14.37 11.37
N GLU A 76 11.37 14.06 11.31
CA GLU A 76 10.65 13.39 12.40
C GLU A 76 11.02 11.90 12.50
N TYR A 77 11.16 11.22 11.35
CA TYR A 77 11.30 9.76 11.32
C TYR A 77 12.72 9.27 11.00
N GLU A 78 13.62 10.16 10.57
CA GLU A 78 15.02 9.87 10.26
C GLU A 78 15.25 8.50 9.59
N PRO A 79 14.61 8.23 8.44
CA PRO A 79 14.67 6.91 7.83
C PRO A 79 16.12 6.55 7.45
N LYS A 80 16.52 5.31 7.69
CA LYS A 80 17.86 4.83 7.26
C LYS A 80 17.91 4.50 5.77
N ILE A 81 16.78 4.04 5.24
CA ILE A 81 16.61 3.63 3.84
C ILE A 81 15.29 4.19 3.33
N ILE A 82 15.28 4.75 2.12
CA ILE A 82 14.09 5.23 1.44
C ILE A 82 13.95 4.51 0.09
N PHE A 83 12.76 3.98 -0.16
CA PHE A 83 12.35 3.49 -1.47
C PHE A 83 11.51 4.56 -2.16
N ILE A 84 11.84 4.89 -3.41
CA ILE A 84 11.14 5.92 -4.18
C ILE A 84 11.08 5.56 -5.67
N ASP A 85 10.06 6.02 -6.38
CA ASP A 85 10.05 5.93 -7.85
C ASP A 85 11.06 6.91 -8.47
N GLY A 86 11.54 6.58 -9.67
CA GLY A 86 12.54 7.40 -10.35
C GLY A 86 12.06 8.82 -10.70
N ASN A 87 10.75 9.01 -10.87
CA ASN A 87 10.18 10.31 -11.24
C ASN A 87 10.25 11.29 -10.07
N ASN A 88 10.06 10.81 -8.84
CA ASN A 88 10.11 11.62 -7.62
C ASN A 88 11.51 11.74 -7.01
N TYR A 89 12.51 10.99 -7.51
CA TYR A 89 13.89 11.00 -7.00
C TYR A 89 14.52 12.40 -6.94
N LYS A 90 14.39 13.21 -8.01
CA LYS A 90 15.00 14.56 -8.09
C LYS A 90 14.45 15.51 -7.02
N THR A 91 13.16 15.41 -6.73
CA THR A 91 12.51 16.21 -5.69
C THR A 91 13.01 15.79 -4.31
N LEU A 92 13.02 14.48 -4.02
CA LEU A 92 13.50 13.95 -2.75
C LEU A 92 14.95 14.35 -2.47
N ILE A 93 15.86 14.16 -3.44
CA ILE A 93 17.28 14.44 -3.22
C ILE A 93 17.56 15.94 -3.01
N ARG A 94 16.78 16.81 -3.65
CA ARG A 94 16.85 18.26 -3.41
C ARG A 94 16.50 18.60 -1.96
N VAL A 95 15.42 18.03 -1.44
CA VAL A 95 14.99 18.24 -0.05
C VAL A 95 16.01 17.67 0.94
N ILE A 96 16.50 16.44 0.71
CA ILE A 96 17.54 15.83 1.55
C ILE A 96 18.79 16.70 1.59
N ARG A 97 19.30 17.17 0.44
CA ARG A 97 20.48 18.07 0.39
C ARG A 97 20.26 19.34 1.20
N SER A 98 19.07 19.94 1.12
CA SER A 98 18.74 21.13 1.90
C SER A 98 18.84 20.88 3.41
N LEU A 99 18.26 19.77 3.89
CA LEU A 99 18.28 19.41 5.31
C LEU A 99 19.67 19.03 5.81
N VAL A 100 20.41 18.25 5.01
CA VAL A 100 21.79 17.84 5.34
C VAL A 100 22.71 19.06 5.42
N ASN A 101 22.60 20.01 4.49
CA ASN A 101 23.40 21.25 4.52
C ASN A 101 23.11 22.12 5.75
N GLN A 102 21.92 21.99 6.34
CA GLN A 102 21.53 22.67 7.57
C GLN A 102 21.88 21.86 8.84
N GLY A 103 22.52 20.68 8.69
CA GLY A 103 22.82 19.79 9.80
C GLY A 103 21.59 19.11 10.40
N GLY A 104 20.46 19.12 9.69
CA GLY A 104 19.16 18.70 10.22
C GLY A 104 18.89 17.20 10.22
N ILE A 105 19.56 16.42 9.35
CA ILE A 105 19.39 14.96 9.27
C ILE A 105 20.68 14.26 8.82
N THR A 106 20.80 12.96 9.11
CA THR A 106 21.77 12.07 8.45
C THR A 106 21.21 11.63 7.09
N PRO A 107 21.99 11.65 5.99
CA PRO A 107 21.49 11.27 4.67
C PRO A 107 21.10 9.77 4.63
N PRO A 108 19.86 9.44 4.21
CA PRO A 108 19.40 8.07 4.08
C PRO A 108 20.03 7.36 2.87
N LYS A 109 20.10 6.03 2.89
CA LYS A 109 20.31 5.23 1.68
C LYS A 109 19.06 5.33 0.79
N ILE A 110 19.21 5.71 -0.47
CA ILE A 110 18.09 5.79 -1.42
C ILE A 110 18.14 4.60 -2.37
N ILE A 111 17.00 3.93 -2.51
CA ILE A 111 16.79 2.84 -3.46
C ILE A 111 15.63 3.23 -4.37
N THR A 112 15.83 3.14 -5.67
CA THR A 112 14.82 3.51 -6.66
C THR A 112 14.06 2.29 -7.19
N PHE A 113 12.75 2.40 -7.42
CA PHE A 113 11.99 1.31 -8.04
C PHE A 113 12.34 1.14 -9.52
N ASN A 114 12.48 2.27 -10.24
CA ASN A 114 12.93 2.31 -11.62
C ASN A 114 14.42 2.65 -11.68
N ARG A 115 15.12 2.27 -12.75
CA ARG A 115 16.54 2.60 -12.91
C ARG A 115 16.76 4.12 -12.98
N VAL A 116 17.60 4.63 -12.09
CA VAL A 116 18.14 5.99 -12.10
C VAL A 116 19.65 5.88 -12.11
N GLU A 117 20.31 6.59 -13.02
CA GLU A 117 21.77 6.54 -13.18
C GLU A 117 22.48 6.94 -11.88
N GLY A 118 23.44 6.11 -11.44
CA GLY A 118 24.22 6.35 -10.23
C GLY A 118 23.48 6.11 -8.91
N VAL A 119 22.29 5.49 -8.93
CA VAL A 119 21.50 5.18 -7.74
C VAL A 119 21.15 3.70 -7.70
N ASP A 120 21.25 3.07 -6.53
CA ASP A 120 20.81 1.69 -6.33
C ASP A 120 19.33 1.55 -6.73
N SER A 121 18.99 0.48 -7.45
CA SER A 121 17.60 0.16 -7.79
C SER A 121 17.15 -1.13 -7.12
N LEU A 122 15.85 -1.27 -6.85
CA LEU A 122 15.28 -2.51 -6.32
C LEU A 122 15.60 -3.69 -7.26
N GLU A 123 15.51 -3.48 -8.57
CA GLU A 123 15.88 -4.46 -9.58
C GLU A 123 17.34 -4.93 -9.42
N SER A 124 18.28 -4.01 -9.20
CA SER A 124 19.70 -4.35 -9.02
C SER A 124 19.94 -5.18 -7.75
N ILE A 125 19.16 -4.93 -6.69
CA ILE A 125 19.25 -5.66 -5.42
C ILE A 125 18.66 -7.06 -5.57
N LEU A 126 17.51 -7.19 -6.24
CA LEU A 126 16.85 -8.47 -6.44
C LEU A 126 17.61 -9.40 -7.38
N ASN A 127 18.36 -8.85 -8.33
CA ASN A 127 19.20 -9.58 -9.27
C ASN A 127 20.65 -9.74 -8.80
N ALA A 128 20.98 -9.29 -7.59
CA ALA A 128 22.31 -9.49 -7.04
C ALA A 128 22.60 -10.99 -6.88
N ASP A 129 23.85 -11.40 -7.15
CA ASP A 129 24.27 -12.77 -6.89
C ASP A 129 24.35 -12.99 -5.39
N VAL A 130 23.33 -13.65 -4.84
CA VAL A 130 23.21 -13.96 -3.42
C VAL A 130 23.41 -15.45 -3.22
N ASP A 131 24.27 -15.78 -2.26
CA ASP A 131 24.50 -17.15 -1.82
C ASP A 131 23.19 -17.84 -1.42
N ARG A 132 22.78 -18.84 -2.21
CA ARG A 132 21.56 -19.61 -1.98
C ARG A 132 21.54 -20.28 -0.60
N ALA A 133 22.69 -20.69 -0.07
CA ALA A 133 22.75 -21.29 1.26
C ALA A 133 22.33 -20.29 2.35
N LYS A 134 22.67 -19.00 2.21
CA LYS A 134 22.22 -17.95 3.12
C LYS A 134 20.72 -17.72 3.03
N ILE A 135 20.14 -17.80 1.82
CA ILE A 135 18.70 -17.68 1.60
C ILE A 135 17.97 -18.84 2.25
N ASP A 136 18.44 -20.07 2.06
CA ASP A 136 17.81 -21.27 2.60
C ASP A 136 17.87 -21.32 4.14
N MET A 137 18.89 -20.70 4.74
CA MET A 137 19.04 -20.57 6.19
C MET A 137 18.28 -19.39 6.79
N PHE A 138 17.72 -18.50 5.97
CA PHE A 138 17.01 -17.32 6.47
C PHE A 138 15.71 -17.73 7.17
N SER A 139 15.46 -17.11 8.32
CA SER A 139 14.20 -17.23 9.05
C SER A 139 13.82 -15.89 9.63
N CYS A 140 12.53 -15.54 9.60
CA CYS A 140 12.04 -14.36 10.27
C CYS A 140 12.16 -14.50 11.80
N ASP A 141 12.53 -13.41 12.47
CA ASP A 141 12.50 -13.32 13.92
C ASP A 141 11.06 -13.46 14.46
N GLU A 142 10.92 -13.97 15.69
CA GLU A 142 9.64 -14.00 16.36
C GLU A 142 9.20 -12.57 16.70
N THR A 143 7.93 -12.24 16.44
CA THR A 143 7.38 -10.91 16.69
C THR A 143 6.07 -11.01 17.45
N ASP A 144 5.84 -10.10 18.39
CA ASP A 144 4.54 -9.96 19.06
C ASP A 144 3.49 -9.48 18.02
N PRO A 145 2.34 -10.17 17.86
CA PRO A 145 1.26 -9.72 16.97
C PRO A 145 0.79 -8.28 17.24
N MET A 146 0.96 -7.78 18.47
CA MET A 146 0.64 -6.41 18.84
C MET A 146 1.72 -5.40 18.43
N THR A 147 2.90 -5.81 18.00
CA THR A 147 3.93 -4.89 17.51
C THR A 147 3.45 -4.15 16.25
N ILE A 148 3.78 -2.86 16.17
CA ILE A 148 3.52 -2.04 14.97
C ILE A 148 4.45 -2.54 13.87
N MET A 149 3.86 -2.95 12.75
CA MET A 149 4.54 -3.43 11.56
C MET A 149 4.82 -2.28 10.60
N ALA A 150 3.83 -1.40 10.40
CA ALA A 150 3.94 -0.27 9.50
C ALA A 150 3.22 0.94 10.09
N GLU A 151 3.88 2.10 10.00
CA GLU A 151 3.24 3.40 10.18
C GLU A 151 2.90 3.96 8.79
N MET A 152 1.62 4.23 8.57
CA MET A 152 1.11 4.69 7.28
C MET A 152 0.52 6.08 7.42
N PHE A 153 0.81 6.94 6.43
CA PHE A 153 0.44 8.35 6.43
C PHE A 153 -0.64 8.66 5.41
N SER A 154 -1.77 7.97 5.56
CA SER A 154 -2.99 8.26 4.81
C SER A 154 -3.76 9.39 5.49
N SER A 155 -4.23 10.37 4.71
CA SER A 155 -5.16 11.38 5.23
C SER A 155 -6.38 10.69 5.84
N ASN A 156 -6.59 10.88 7.14
CA ASN A 156 -7.81 10.47 7.83
C ASN A 156 -8.62 11.71 8.23
N ALA A 157 -9.90 11.54 8.52
CA ALA A 157 -10.79 12.66 8.85
C ALA A 157 -10.43 13.40 10.16
N ILE A 158 -9.46 12.89 10.94
CA ILE A 158 -9.18 13.32 12.32
C ILE A 158 -7.86 14.10 12.41
N SER A 159 -6.90 13.83 11.53
CA SER A 159 -5.57 14.44 11.61
C SER A 159 -4.88 14.49 10.25
N TYR A 160 -4.02 15.49 10.04
CA TYR A 160 -3.13 15.58 8.89
C TYR A 160 -1.67 15.50 9.36
N PRO A 161 -0.81 14.68 8.74
CA PRO A 161 -1.06 13.83 7.56
C PRO A 161 -1.91 12.57 7.79
N GLY A 162 -2.45 12.38 9.00
CA GLY A 162 -3.20 11.17 9.38
C GLY A 162 -2.23 10.03 9.61
N LYS A 163 -2.16 9.49 10.83
CA LYS A 163 -1.21 8.42 11.18
C LYS A 163 -1.99 7.15 11.50
N ALA A 164 -1.72 6.08 10.76
CA ALA A 164 -2.22 4.74 11.04
C ALA A 164 -1.08 3.82 11.47
N ASN A 165 -1.30 3.08 12.55
CA ASN A 165 -0.35 2.15 13.13
C ASN A 165 -0.81 0.72 12.86
N VAL A 166 -0.46 0.19 11.68
CA VAL A 166 -0.81 -1.17 11.29
C VAL A 166 0.06 -2.15 12.07
N ARG A 167 -0.58 -3.00 12.88
CA ARG A 167 0.08 -4.03 13.69
C ARG A 167 0.04 -5.38 12.99
N TYR A 168 0.97 -6.28 13.33
CA TYR A 168 1.04 -7.61 12.71
C TYR A 168 -0.28 -8.39 12.78
N PHE A 169 -1.01 -8.31 13.90
CA PHE A 169 -2.26 -9.03 14.07
C PHE A 169 -3.35 -8.62 13.08
N ALA A 170 -3.30 -7.40 12.50
CA ALA A 170 -4.26 -6.94 11.51
C ALA A 170 -4.23 -7.80 10.23
N LEU A 171 -3.07 -8.38 9.89
CA LEU A 171 -2.89 -9.26 8.73
C LEU A 171 -3.61 -10.60 8.88
N ALA A 172 -3.84 -11.04 10.11
CA ALA A 172 -4.48 -12.31 10.44
C ALA A 172 -5.84 -12.12 11.13
N PHE A 173 -6.32 -10.88 11.23
CA PHE A 173 -7.57 -10.59 11.91
C PHE A 173 -8.75 -11.21 11.13
N PRO A 174 -9.73 -11.87 11.79
CA PRO A 174 -10.74 -12.66 11.08
C PRO A 174 -11.55 -11.90 10.03
N SER A 175 -11.97 -10.67 10.32
CA SER A 175 -12.74 -9.87 9.36
C SER A 175 -11.94 -9.54 8.10
N ASN A 176 -10.66 -9.21 8.29
CA ASN A 176 -9.73 -9.03 7.20
C ASN A 176 -9.49 -10.33 6.43
N GLN A 177 -9.76 -11.52 6.99
CA GLN A 177 -9.71 -12.80 6.26
C GLN A 177 -10.98 -13.10 5.46
N GLU A 178 -12.12 -12.55 5.88
CA GLU A 178 -13.43 -12.80 5.28
C GLU A 178 -13.69 -11.94 4.05
N VAL A 179 -13.13 -10.72 3.99
CA VAL A 179 -13.37 -9.77 2.91
C VAL A 179 -12.05 -9.17 2.38
N PRO A 180 -11.74 -9.30 1.08
CA PRO A 180 -12.35 -10.22 0.12
C PRO A 180 -12.15 -11.68 0.56
N ALA A 181 -13.04 -12.54 0.08
CA ALA A 181 -12.83 -13.97 0.11
C ALA A 181 -11.69 -14.32 -0.85
N MET A 182 -10.67 -15.02 -0.34
CA MET A 182 -9.47 -15.37 -1.09
C MET A 182 -9.26 -16.88 -1.01
N SER A 183 -9.19 -17.54 -2.17
CA SER A 183 -8.81 -18.95 -2.29
C SER A 183 -7.54 -19.08 -3.15
N PRO A 184 -6.73 -20.13 -2.93
CA PRO A 184 -5.54 -20.37 -3.74
C PRO A 184 -5.86 -20.44 -5.24
N GLY A 185 -5.11 -19.69 -6.05
CA GLY A 185 -5.31 -19.59 -7.50
C GLY A 185 -6.34 -18.54 -7.94
N ASP A 186 -7.01 -17.85 -7.01
CA ASP A 186 -7.89 -16.74 -7.35
C ASP A 186 -7.09 -15.57 -7.94
N VAL A 187 -7.80 -14.75 -8.71
CA VAL A 187 -7.28 -13.47 -9.22
C VAL A 187 -8.11 -12.33 -8.64
N GLY A 188 -7.45 -11.40 -7.98
CA GLY A 188 -8.03 -10.16 -7.47
C GLY A 188 -7.60 -8.93 -8.27
N LEU A 189 -8.37 -7.86 -8.18
CA LEU A 189 -8.07 -6.57 -8.80
C LEU A 189 -8.35 -5.43 -7.82
N TRP A 190 -7.46 -4.45 -7.74
CA TRP A 190 -7.74 -3.19 -7.05
C TRP A 190 -7.03 -2.00 -7.69
N TYR A 191 -7.57 -0.81 -7.43
CA TYR A 191 -7.07 0.46 -7.96
C TYR A 191 -6.55 1.42 -6.87
N GLY A 192 -6.83 1.11 -5.60
CA GLY A 192 -6.44 1.95 -4.46
C GLY A 192 -4.93 2.22 -4.39
N SER A 193 -4.59 3.44 -3.98
CA SER A 193 -3.20 3.84 -3.73
C SER A 193 -2.56 3.00 -2.62
N LEU A 194 -1.25 2.76 -2.70
CA LEU A 194 -0.50 2.00 -1.68
C LEU A 194 -0.37 2.75 -0.34
N VAL A 195 -0.74 4.02 -0.29
CA VAL A 195 -0.73 4.82 0.95
C VAL A 195 -1.82 4.39 1.93
N TRP A 196 -2.84 3.67 1.47
CA TRP A 196 -3.95 3.21 2.30
C TRP A 196 -3.62 1.89 3.02
N THR A 197 -4.08 1.77 4.26
CA THR A 197 -3.86 0.57 5.09
C THR A 197 -4.40 -0.71 4.46
N HIS A 198 -5.55 -0.64 3.79
CA HIS A 198 -6.13 -1.79 3.10
C HIS A 198 -5.21 -2.32 1.99
N SER A 199 -4.47 -1.47 1.28
CA SER A 199 -3.55 -1.89 0.21
C SER A 199 -2.40 -2.75 0.75
N LEU A 200 -1.84 -2.38 1.90
CA LEU A 200 -0.82 -3.19 2.59
C LEU A 200 -1.39 -4.55 3.01
N ILE A 201 -2.56 -4.53 3.65
CA ILE A 201 -3.20 -5.75 4.15
C ILE A 201 -3.56 -6.68 2.99
N LEU A 202 -4.18 -6.18 1.94
CA LEU A 202 -4.54 -6.96 0.75
C LEU A 202 -3.31 -7.53 0.04
N THR A 203 -2.21 -6.78 -0.04
CA THR A 203 -0.94 -7.27 -0.63
C THR A 203 -0.41 -8.47 0.13
N VAL A 204 -0.27 -8.34 1.45
CA VAL A 204 0.26 -9.42 2.29
C VAL A 204 -0.70 -10.61 2.32
N ARG A 205 -2.01 -10.35 2.44
CA ARG A 205 -3.04 -11.42 2.41
C ARG A 205 -3.02 -12.20 1.10
N SER A 206 -2.84 -11.53 -0.03
CA SER A 206 -2.82 -12.20 -1.33
C SER A 206 -1.62 -13.14 -1.46
N ILE A 207 -0.45 -12.74 -0.95
CA ILE A 207 0.73 -13.61 -0.86
C ILE A 207 0.44 -14.83 0.02
N ILE A 208 -0.10 -14.62 1.23
CA ILE A 208 -0.41 -15.70 2.17
C ILE A 208 -1.48 -16.66 1.63
N SER A 209 -2.44 -16.14 0.87
CA SER A 209 -3.58 -16.88 0.33
C SER A 209 -3.33 -17.49 -1.05
N TYR A 210 -2.13 -17.33 -1.62
CA TYR A 210 -1.78 -17.77 -2.98
C TYR A 210 -2.72 -17.18 -4.05
N VAL A 211 -3.08 -15.91 -3.88
CA VAL A 211 -3.92 -15.14 -4.80
C VAL A 211 -3.04 -14.25 -5.68
N THR A 212 -3.29 -14.28 -6.97
CA THR A 212 -2.68 -13.33 -7.91
C THR A 212 -3.44 -12.02 -7.84
N VAL A 213 -2.75 -10.89 -7.73
CA VAL A 213 -3.38 -9.57 -7.74
C VAL A 213 -2.93 -8.78 -8.94
N ILE A 214 -3.90 -8.19 -9.61
CA ILE A 214 -3.68 -7.14 -10.60
C ILE A 214 -3.87 -5.80 -9.90
N LYS A 215 -2.85 -4.96 -9.94
CA LYS A 215 -2.92 -3.58 -9.45
C LYS A 215 -2.81 -2.64 -10.64
N SER A 216 -3.88 -1.91 -10.92
CA SER A 216 -3.85 -0.84 -11.93
C SER A 216 -3.80 0.52 -11.25
N SER A 217 -3.08 1.47 -11.84
CA SER A 217 -3.00 2.85 -11.35
C SER A 217 -4.11 3.75 -11.90
N ASN A 218 -4.66 3.40 -13.07
CA ASN A 218 -5.71 4.17 -13.73
C ASN A 218 -6.97 3.31 -13.79
N PHE A 219 -8.10 3.93 -13.47
CA PHE A 219 -9.40 3.28 -13.50
C PHE A 219 -10.21 3.81 -14.68
N THR A 220 -10.70 2.88 -15.51
CA THR A 220 -11.84 3.07 -16.39
C THR A 220 -12.72 1.82 -16.27
N ALA A 221 -14.02 1.94 -16.54
CA ALA A 221 -14.92 0.79 -16.51
C ALA A 221 -14.54 -0.25 -17.58
N GLU A 222 -14.18 0.22 -18.78
CA GLU A 222 -13.72 -0.60 -19.91
C GLU A 222 -12.48 -1.42 -19.56
N ASP A 223 -11.41 -0.78 -19.09
CA ASP A 223 -10.17 -1.48 -18.69
C ASP A 223 -10.45 -2.52 -17.59
N MET A 224 -11.36 -2.19 -16.66
CA MET A 224 -11.75 -3.12 -15.60
C MET A 224 -12.44 -4.34 -16.18
N TYR A 225 -13.43 -4.16 -17.05
CA TYR A 225 -14.19 -5.26 -17.65
C TYR A 225 -13.31 -6.15 -18.55
N GLU A 226 -12.46 -5.55 -19.39
CA GLU A 226 -11.48 -6.30 -20.17
C GLU A 226 -10.53 -7.12 -19.27
N THR A 227 -10.07 -6.52 -18.16
CA THR A 227 -9.21 -7.20 -17.20
C THR A 227 -9.94 -8.35 -16.52
N ILE A 228 -11.20 -8.17 -16.13
CA ILE A 228 -12.03 -9.23 -15.55
C ILE A 228 -12.17 -10.39 -16.53
N GLU A 229 -12.53 -10.11 -17.78
CA GLU A 229 -12.73 -11.13 -18.81
C GLU A 229 -11.44 -11.91 -19.12
N LYS A 230 -10.33 -11.19 -19.32
CA LYS A 230 -9.03 -11.75 -19.70
C LYS A 230 -8.38 -12.55 -18.57
N CYS A 231 -8.42 -12.01 -17.36
CA CYS A 231 -7.69 -12.57 -16.22
C CYS A 231 -8.59 -13.40 -15.29
N LYS A 232 -9.89 -13.51 -15.59
CA LYS A 232 -10.89 -14.24 -14.80
C LYS A 232 -10.89 -13.79 -13.33
N VAL A 233 -10.92 -12.47 -13.13
CA VAL A 233 -10.92 -11.84 -11.81
C VAL A 233 -12.15 -12.28 -11.02
N LYS A 234 -11.95 -12.63 -9.74
CA LYS A 234 -13.01 -13.06 -8.81
C LYS A 234 -13.49 -11.99 -7.86
N TRP A 235 -12.63 -11.04 -7.49
CA TRP A 235 -13.02 -9.92 -6.64
C TRP A 235 -12.33 -8.64 -7.08
N VAL A 236 -13.06 -7.53 -6.97
CA VAL A 236 -12.53 -6.19 -7.24
C VAL A 236 -12.75 -5.32 -6.01
N PHE A 237 -11.71 -4.61 -5.58
CA PHE A 237 -11.79 -3.60 -4.52
C PHE A 237 -11.71 -2.20 -5.12
N LEU A 238 -12.74 -1.38 -4.90
CA LEU A 238 -12.96 -0.07 -5.50
C LEU A 238 -13.08 1.03 -4.43
N GLU A 239 -12.79 2.25 -4.85
CA GLU A 239 -13.17 3.47 -4.12
C GLU A 239 -14.60 3.85 -4.52
N SER A 240 -15.40 4.39 -3.59
CA SER A 240 -16.82 4.67 -3.82
C SER A 240 -17.09 5.62 -4.99
N LYS A 241 -16.18 6.56 -5.28
CA LYS A 241 -16.27 7.45 -6.45
C LYS A 241 -16.19 6.70 -7.80
N MET A 242 -15.57 5.52 -7.83
CA MET A 242 -15.45 4.67 -9.02
C MET A 242 -16.76 3.95 -9.31
N GLY A 243 -17.62 3.75 -8.29
CA GLY A 243 -18.91 3.05 -8.44
C GLY A 243 -19.82 3.66 -9.52
N ARG A 244 -19.89 5.00 -9.59
CA ARG A 244 -20.68 5.69 -10.62
C ARG A 244 -20.11 5.55 -12.04
N GLN A 245 -18.80 5.44 -12.16
CA GLN A 245 -18.11 5.35 -13.45
C GLN A 245 -18.31 3.99 -14.11
N LEU A 246 -18.63 2.95 -13.33
CA LEU A 246 -18.92 1.60 -13.85
C LEU A 246 -20.02 1.59 -14.91
N PHE A 247 -21.02 2.47 -14.78
CA PHE A 247 -22.14 2.53 -15.71
C PHE A 247 -21.84 3.26 -17.04
N GLN A 248 -20.63 3.77 -17.22
CA GLN A 248 -20.22 4.44 -18.46
C GLN A 248 -19.96 3.46 -19.61
N THR A 249 -19.70 2.20 -19.28
CA THR A 249 -19.43 1.12 -20.25
C THR A 249 -20.44 0.01 -20.02
N ASP A 250 -21.06 -0.53 -21.09
CA ASP A 250 -22.04 -1.61 -20.97
C ASP A 250 -21.36 -2.95 -20.61
N VAL A 251 -21.51 -3.41 -19.36
CA VAL A 251 -20.94 -4.67 -18.85
C VAL A 251 -21.35 -5.89 -19.67
N ARG A 252 -22.50 -5.85 -20.36
CA ARG A 252 -22.98 -6.98 -21.19
C ARG A 252 -22.11 -7.24 -22.41
N MET A 253 -21.22 -6.30 -22.75
CA MET A 253 -20.23 -6.46 -23.81
C MET A 253 -19.05 -7.35 -23.41
N TYR A 254 -18.95 -7.74 -22.12
CA TYR A 254 -17.81 -8.47 -21.55
C TYR A 254 -18.28 -9.70 -20.77
N ASP A 255 -17.50 -10.78 -20.80
CA ASP A 255 -17.69 -11.93 -19.91
C ASP A 255 -17.14 -11.61 -18.49
N VAL A 256 -18.03 -11.12 -17.62
CA VAL A 256 -17.74 -10.88 -16.20
C VAL A 256 -18.16 -12.03 -15.28
N SER A 257 -18.48 -13.22 -15.81
CA SER A 257 -19.04 -14.34 -15.04
C SER A 257 -18.10 -14.89 -13.95
N SER A 258 -16.79 -14.64 -14.07
CA SER A 258 -15.78 -14.99 -13.06
C SER A 258 -15.91 -14.16 -11.78
N LEU A 259 -16.40 -12.93 -11.88
CA LEU A 259 -16.51 -11.99 -10.78
C LEU A 259 -17.54 -12.49 -9.75
N LYS A 260 -17.18 -12.42 -8.46
CA LYS A 260 -18.00 -12.84 -7.31
C LYS A 260 -18.22 -11.75 -6.29
N GLN A 261 -17.26 -10.84 -6.11
CA GLN A 261 -17.37 -9.76 -5.14
C GLN A 261 -16.92 -8.41 -5.72
N LEU A 262 -17.75 -7.39 -5.53
CA LEU A 262 -17.38 -5.97 -5.71
C LEU A 262 -17.38 -5.32 -4.35
N ILE A 263 -16.22 -4.83 -3.92
CA ILE A 263 -15.99 -4.36 -2.55
C ILE A 263 -15.65 -2.88 -2.55
N PHE A 264 -16.24 -2.14 -1.63
CA PHE A 264 -16.03 -0.71 -1.44
C PHE A 264 -15.70 -0.41 0.02
N GLY A 265 -14.70 0.44 0.30
CA GLY A 265 -14.16 0.56 1.66
C GLY A 265 -13.63 1.91 2.11
N ASP A 266 -13.80 2.97 1.34
CA ASP A 266 -13.32 4.33 1.63
C ASP A 266 -14.43 5.24 2.20
N SER A 267 -15.59 5.29 1.55
CA SER A 267 -16.74 6.07 1.99
C SER A 267 -18.04 5.36 1.65
N ALA A 268 -19.18 5.83 2.19
CA ALA A 268 -20.47 5.24 1.87
C ALA A 268 -20.82 5.48 0.39
N ILE A 269 -21.24 4.42 -0.31
CA ILE A 269 -21.82 4.56 -1.65
C ILE A 269 -23.22 5.16 -1.54
N GLU A 270 -23.59 6.01 -2.50
CA GLU A 270 -24.95 6.54 -2.61
C GLU A 270 -25.97 5.43 -2.86
N GLN A 271 -27.14 5.54 -2.23
CA GLN A 271 -28.21 4.54 -2.36
C GLN A 271 -28.55 4.22 -3.83
N SER A 272 -28.72 5.24 -4.67
CA SER A 272 -29.01 5.06 -6.10
C SER A 272 -27.91 4.31 -6.85
N THR A 273 -26.65 4.54 -6.48
CA THR A 273 -25.51 3.81 -7.07
C THR A 273 -25.55 2.34 -6.65
N TYR A 274 -25.86 2.06 -5.39
CA TYR A 274 -25.98 0.69 -4.89
C TYR A 274 -27.15 -0.08 -5.55
N GLU A 275 -28.30 0.57 -5.70
CA GLU A 275 -29.47 0.00 -6.40
C GLU A 275 -29.10 -0.36 -7.84
N ASN A 276 -28.49 0.57 -8.58
CA ASN A 276 -28.00 0.32 -9.93
C ASN A 276 -26.98 -0.81 -9.96
N LEU A 277 -26.03 -0.88 -9.02
CA LEU A 277 -25.03 -1.96 -8.98
C LEU A 277 -25.67 -3.35 -8.84
N ASN A 278 -26.71 -3.49 -8.02
CA ASN A 278 -27.41 -4.77 -7.86
C ASN A 278 -28.16 -5.20 -9.13
N GLU A 279 -28.76 -4.23 -9.85
CA GLU A 279 -29.39 -4.51 -11.14
C GLU A 279 -28.35 -4.86 -12.20
N TYR A 280 -27.19 -4.18 -12.16
CA TYR A 280 -26.11 -4.32 -13.13
C TYR A 280 -25.33 -5.62 -12.98
N PHE A 281 -25.14 -6.09 -11.74
CA PHE A 281 -24.38 -7.28 -11.41
C PHE A 281 -25.21 -8.32 -10.66
N THR A 282 -26.12 -8.99 -11.37
CA THR A 282 -27.11 -9.92 -10.79
C THR A 282 -26.52 -11.14 -10.07
N ASN A 283 -25.26 -11.52 -10.32
CA ASN A 283 -24.60 -12.69 -9.73
C ASN A 283 -23.32 -12.33 -8.96
N VAL A 284 -23.17 -11.07 -8.53
CA VAL A 284 -22.00 -10.57 -7.80
C VAL A 284 -22.47 -9.96 -6.48
N SER A 285 -21.80 -10.31 -5.37
CA SER A 285 -22.07 -9.67 -4.09
C SER A 285 -21.45 -8.27 -4.07
N ILE A 286 -22.29 -7.24 -3.89
CA ILE A 286 -21.86 -5.87 -3.65
C ILE A 286 -21.66 -5.68 -2.15
N ILE A 287 -20.43 -5.38 -1.71
CA ILE A 287 -20.04 -5.37 -0.30
C ILE A 287 -19.44 -4.02 0.07
N GLN A 288 -20.16 -3.22 0.85
CA GLN A 288 -19.57 -2.11 1.58
C GLN A 288 -18.86 -2.62 2.83
N VAL A 289 -17.63 -2.17 3.05
CA VAL A 289 -16.89 -2.36 4.31
C VAL A 289 -16.68 -1.02 5.01
N TYR A 290 -16.67 -1.05 6.33
CA TYR A 290 -16.18 0.03 7.17
C TYR A 290 -14.96 -0.47 7.94
N SER A 291 -13.82 0.18 7.69
CA SER A 291 -12.54 -0.16 8.32
C SER A 291 -12.13 0.88 9.33
N ILE A 292 -11.50 0.44 10.41
CA ILE A 292 -10.87 1.31 11.39
C ILE A 292 -9.61 1.89 10.77
N SER A 293 -9.58 3.20 10.57
CA SER A 293 -8.49 3.91 9.86
C SER A 293 -7.10 3.56 10.40
N ASP A 294 -6.98 3.50 11.72
CA ASP A 294 -5.69 3.42 12.39
C ASP A 294 -5.05 2.03 12.31
N SER A 295 -5.85 0.99 12.06
CA SER A 295 -5.37 -0.40 11.99
C SER A 295 -5.61 -1.07 10.64
N GLY A 296 -6.52 -0.53 9.82
CA GLY A 296 -7.00 -1.17 8.60
C GLY A 296 -7.88 -2.41 8.84
N ILE A 297 -8.36 -2.62 10.07
CA ILE A 297 -9.24 -3.75 10.39
C ILE A 297 -10.67 -3.41 9.98
N ILE A 298 -11.29 -4.30 9.21
CA ILE A 298 -12.71 -4.22 8.86
C ILE A 298 -13.55 -4.41 10.14
N ALA A 299 -14.25 -3.36 10.56
CA ALA A 299 -15.10 -3.36 11.73
C ALA A 299 -16.51 -3.85 11.43
N THR A 300 -17.06 -3.42 10.30
CA THR A 300 -18.35 -3.89 9.79
C THR A 300 -18.27 -4.12 8.29
N TYR A 301 -19.09 -5.03 7.77
CA TYR A 301 -19.24 -5.24 6.34
C TYR A 301 -20.63 -5.75 6.01
N GLN A 302 -21.12 -5.39 4.82
CA GLN A 302 -22.40 -5.85 4.32
C GLN A 302 -22.37 -7.33 3.92
N ARG A 303 -23.48 -8.01 4.16
CA ARG A 303 -23.78 -9.37 3.69
C ARG A 303 -24.89 -9.33 2.65
N ASP A 304 -25.10 -10.45 1.97
CA ASP A 304 -26.18 -10.57 0.98
C ASP A 304 -27.54 -10.25 1.63
N ASN A 305 -28.32 -9.39 0.98
CA ASN A 305 -29.64 -8.87 1.44
C ASN A 305 -29.62 -7.89 2.62
N ASP A 306 -28.46 -7.33 2.99
CA ASP A 306 -28.42 -6.23 3.97
C ASP A 306 -29.17 -4.99 3.47
N PRO A 307 -29.75 -4.17 4.36
CA PRO A 307 -30.40 -2.93 3.97
C PRO A 307 -29.47 -2.02 3.18
N ILE A 308 -30.00 -1.41 2.12
CA ILE A 308 -29.30 -0.43 1.30
C ILE A 308 -28.88 0.76 2.20
N ALA A 309 -27.70 1.32 1.95
CA ALA A 309 -27.09 2.39 2.74
C ALA A 309 -26.74 2.01 4.21
N SER A 310 -26.72 0.72 4.55
CA SER A 310 -26.15 0.23 5.82
C SER A 310 -24.62 0.05 5.73
N GLY A 311 -23.91 0.27 6.84
CA GLY A 311 -22.50 -0.14 6.99
C GLY A 311 -22.32 -1.65 7.19
N GLY A 312 -23.42 -2.41 7.20
CA GLY A 312 -23.45 -3.85 7.38
C GLY A 312 -23.39 -4.29 8.84
N TYR A 313 -23.06 -5.56 9.05
CA TYR A 313 -23.03 -6.17 10.38
C TYR A 313 -21.64 -6.11 11.01
N LEU A 314 -21.63 -6.09 12.35
CA LEU A 314 -20.39 -6.13 13.14
C LEU A 314 -19.59 -7.40 12.84
N ALA A 315 -18.30 -7.21 12.59
CA ALA A 315 -17.40 -8.31 12.30
C ALA A 315 -16.99 -9.06 13.59
N LYS A 316 -16.49 -10.28 13.42
CA LYS A 316 -16.06 -11.14 14.53
C LYS A 316 -14.96 -10.46 15.36
N ASN A 317 -14.96 -10.72 16.66
CA ASN A 317 -13.95 -10.25 17.61
C ASN A 317 -13.88 -8.71 17.74
N ILE A 318 -14.98 -8.04 17.45
CA ILE A 318 -15.13 -6.59 17.65
C ILE A 318 -16.37 -6.37 18.49
N GLN A 319 -16.27 -5.45 19.45
CA GLN A 319 -17.40 -4.85 20.14
C GLN A 319 -17.50 -3.40 19.69
N LEU A 320 -18.72 -2.94 19.45
CA LEU A 320 -19.00 -1.57 19.02
C LEU A 320 -20.12 -1.00 19.87
N MET A 321 -19.99 0.26 20.28
CA MET A 321 -21.05 1.03 20.91
C MET A 321 -21.16 2.40 20.25
N ILE A 322 -22.36 2.98 20.31
CA ILE A 322 -22.59 4.35 19.87
C ILE A 322 -22.68 5.23 21.12
N LEU A 323 -21.86 6.29 21.19
CA LEU A 323 -21.87 7.24 22.29
C LEU A 323 -22.46 8.58 21.85
N ASN A 324 -23.20 9.21 22.74
CA ASN A 324 -23.56 10.61 22.57
C ASN A 324 -22.29 11.47 22.59
N ILE A 325 -22.12 12.32 21.58
CA ILE A 325 -20.88 13.10 21.37
C ILE A 325 -20.58 14.01 22.57
N GLN A 326 -21.62 14.59 23.19
CA GLN A 326 -21.47 15.54 24.30
C GLN A 326 -21.39 14.84 25.66
N THR A 327 -22.32 13.93 25.95
CA THR A 327 -22.44 13.32 27.28
C THR A 327 -21.56 12.08 27.47
N LYS A 328 -21.01 11.52 26.38
CA LYS A 328 -20.23 10.28 26.35
C LYS A 328 -20.97 9.07 26.94
N LYS A 329 -22.30 9.12 27.01
CA LYS A 329 -23.16 8.00 27.45
C LYS A 329 -23.55 7.10 26.26
N PRO A 330 -23.73 5.79 26.48
CA PRO A 330 -24.21 4.87 25.46
C PRO A 330 -25.59 5.26 24.94
N LEU A 331 -25.76 5.14 23.63
CA LEU A 331 -27.03 5.36 22.93
C LEU A 331 -27.65 4.03 22.50
N GLY A 332 -28.97 4.01 22.39
CA GLY A 332 -29.74 2.87 21.88
C GLY A 332 -29.78 2.82 20.35
N PRO A 333 -30.50 1.85 19.77
CA PRO A 333 -30.71 1.74 18.33
C PRO A 333 -31.30 3.02 17.73
N ASN A 334 -31.00 3.29 16.46
CA ASN A 334 -31.52 4.41 15.66
C ASN A 334 -31.16 5.82 16.20
N ALA A 335 -30.13 5.93 17.04
CA ALA A 335 -29.61 7.21 17.53
C ALA A 335 -28.23 7.51 16.91
N LEU A 336 -28.04 8.76 16.47
CA LEU A 336 -26.77 9.23 15.93
C LEU A 336 -25.77 9.54 17.05
N GLY A 337 -24.52 9.14 16.85
CA GLY A 337 -23.46 9.36 17.81
C GLY A 337 -22.08 8.96 17.27
N GLU A 338 -21.09 9.01 18.15
CA GLU A 338 -19.72 8.62 17.88
C GLU A 338 -19.56 7.09 18.00
N ILE A 339 -18.94 6.47 17.00
CA ILE A 339 -18.64 5.04 17.01
C ILE A 339 -17.43 4.78 17.90
N TRP A 340 -17.62 3.97 18.93
CA TRP A 340 -16.55 3.46 19.79
C TRP A 340 -16.42 1.96 19.59
N TYR A 341 -15.19 1.47 19.54
CA TYR A 341 -14.92 0.06 19.30
C TYR A 341 -13.89 -0.51 20.29
N LYS A 342 -13.92 -1.83 20.43
CA LYS A 342 -12.93 -2.61 21.18
C LYS A 342 -12.67 -3.93 20.48
N TYR A 343 -11.40 -4.27 20.30
CA TYR A 343 -11.02 -5.60 19.85
C TYR A 343 -11.14 -6.62 20.99
N THR A 344 -11.78 -7.75 20.70
CA THR A 344 -11.92 -8.89 21.62
C THR A 344 -11.12 -10.07 21.10
N CYS A 345 -9.79 -9.96 21.13
CA CYS A 345 -8.90 -11.05 20.74
C CYS A 345 -8.73 -12.04 21.90
N LYS A 346 -9.14 -13.29 21.69
CA LYS A 346 -8.69 -14.43 22.51
C LYS A 346 -7.48 -15.04 21.83
N TRP A 347 -6.31 -14.92 22.45
CA TRP A 347 -5.09 -15.54 21.92
C TRP A 347 -5.19 -17.06 22.08
N CYS A 348 -4.77 -17.79 21.05
CA CYS A 348 -4.75 -19.25 21.09
C CYS A 348 -3.75 -19.74 22.14
N ASP A 349 -4.06 -20.85 22.81
CA ASP A 349 -3.17 -21.46 23.78
C ASP A 349 -2.05 -22.29 23.11
N ALA A 350 -0.88 -22.34 23.75
CA ALA A 350 0.28 -23.07 23.23
C ALA A 350 0.01 -24.56 23.03
N GLU A 351 -0.76 -25.20 23.91
CA GLU A 351 -1.01 -26.63 23.91
C GLU A 351 -2.07 -27.05 22.88
N THR A 352 -2.98 -26.14 22.54
CA THR A 352 -4.14 -26.45 21.67
C THR A 352 -4.06 -25.82 20.28
N CYS A 353 -3.13 -24.91 20.04
CA CYS A 353 -3.02 -24.22 18.75
C CYS A 353 -2.57 -25.16 17.61
N GLN A 354 -3.45 -25.36 16.63
CA GLN A 354 -3.17 -26.17 15.43
C GLN A 354 -2.71 -25.34 14.23
N SER A 355 -2.72 -24.00 14.32
CA SER A 355 -2.34 -23.12 13.19
C SER A 355 -0.86 -23.28 12.85
N LEU A 356 -0.55 -23.60 11.59
CA LEU A 356 0.81 -23.82 11.08
C LEU A 356 1.70 -22.57 11.15
N PHE A 357 1.07 -21.40 11.13
CA PHE A 357 1.75 -20.10 11.12
C PHE A 357 1.83 -19.45 12.51
N CYS A 358 1.25 -20.08 13.54
CA CYS A 358 1.27 -19.54 14.89
C CYS A 358 2.55 -19.95 15.64
N CYS A 359 3.19 -18.98 16.32
CA CYS A 359 4.38 -19.21 17.14
C CYS A 359 4.15 -20.29 18.22
N ASN A 360 2.96 -20.29 18.82
CA ASN A 360 2.54 -21.28 19.82
C ASN A 360 2.61 -22.73 19.32
N ASN A 361 2.30 -22.98 18.04
CA ASN A 361 2.44 -24.31 17.44
C ASN A 361 3.90 -24.62 17.05
N ARG A 362 4.67 -23.62 16.60
CA ARG A 362 6.11 -23.78 16.30
C ARG A 362 6.93 -24.18 17.53
N VAL A 363 6.64 -23.59 18.70
CA VAL A 363 7.27 -23.97 19.98
C VAL A 363 6.97 -25.43 20.32
N ASN A 364 5.74 -25.91 20.10
CA ASN A 364 5.42 -27.33 20.30
C ASN A 364 6.22 -28.23 19.36
N LYS A 365 6.27 -27.93 18.05
CA LYS A 365 7.07 -28.71 17.08
C LYS A 365 8.55 -28.72 17.42
N ASN A 366 9.11 -27.60 17.90
CA ASN A 366 10.50 -27.51 18.33
C ASN A 366 10.75 -28.30 19.63
N LYS A 367 9.82 -28.28 20.59
CA LYS A 367 9.85 -29.15 21.78
C LYS A 367 9.75 -30.64 21.42
N THR A 368 8.90 -31.03 20.45
CA THR A 368 8.81 -32.42 19.98
C THR A 368 10.06 -32.85 19.21
N LYS A 369 10.61 -31.98 18.35
CA LYS A 369 11.89 -32.22 17.65
C LYS A 369 13.05 -32.37 18.62
N ASN A 370 13.13 -31.53 19.66
CA ASN A 370 14.17 -31.66 20.69
C ASN A 370 13.98 -32.93 21.52
N LYS A 371 12.76 -33.29 21.94
CA LYS A 371 12.49 -34.57 22.61
C LYS A 371 12.84 -35.79 21.75
N ASN A 372 12.59 -35.73 20.44
CA ASN A 372 12.95 -36.80 19.51
C ASN A 372 14.46 -36.89 19.26
N LYS A 373 15.18 -35.75 19.21
CA LYS A 373 16.66 -35.74 19.20
C LYS A 373 17.22 -36.34 20.50
N THR A 374 16.68 -36.00 21.67
CA THR A 374 17.13 -36.60 22.95
C THR A 374 16.83 -38.10 23.03
N LYS A 375 15.68 -38.55 22.48
CA LYS A 375 15.38 -39.99 22.37
C LYS A 375 16.30 -40.72 21.39
N GLN A 376 16.67 -40.11 20.26
CA GLN A 376 17.61 -40.69 19.29
C GLN A 376 19.03 -40.80 19.86
N PHE A 377 19.48 -39.78 20.62
CA PHE A 377 20.76 -39.82 21.34
C PHE A 377 20.76 -40.88 22.45
N ASN A 378 19.67 -41.02 23.20
CA ASN A 378 19.57 -42.04 24.25
C ASN A 378 19.42 -43.47 23.70
N SER A 379 18.79 -43.67 22.54
CA SER A 379 18.74 -44.99 21.87
C SER A 379 20.06 -45.38 21.20
N ALA A 380 20.87 -44.41 20.78
CA ALA A 380 22.22 -44.64 20.28
C ALA A 380 23.20 -44.96 21.43
N ALA A 381 23.02 -44.36 22.61
CA ALA A 381 23.81 -44.66 23.79
C ALA A 381 23.49 -46.05 24.40
N SER A 382 22.24 -46.50 24.33
CA SER A 382 21.85 -47.84 24.84
C SER A 382 22.16 -49.01 23.89
N SER A 383 22.50 -48.73 22.62
CA SER A 383 22.93 -49.75 21.65
C SER A 383 24.46 -49.90 21.55
N ALA A 384 25.23 -49.02 22.21
CA ALA A 384 26.69 -49.04 22.23
C ALA A 384 27.31 -49.71 23.47
N SER A 385 26.51 -50.23 24.41
CA SER A 385 27.03 -50.85 25.66
C SER A 385 26.88 -52.38 25.72
N GLN A 386 26.74 -53.07 24.58
CA GLN A 386 26.57 -54.54 24.53
C GLN A 386 27.72 -55.32 23.87
N TYR A 387 28.84 -54.68 23.55
CA TYR A 387 30.05 -55.40 23.11
C TYR A 387 31.28 -54.80 23.76
N ASN A 388 31.75 -55.44 24.84
CA ASN A 388 33.14 -55.49 25.27
C ASN A 388 33.26 -56.49 26.43
N ASP A 389 33.06 -57.76 26.11
CA ASP A 389 33.71 -58.88 26.78
C ASP A 389 34.59 -59.53 25.70
N PHE A 390 35.91 -59.59 25.92
CA PHE A 390 36.83 -60.69 25.59
C PHE A 390 38.29 -60.20 25.66
N SER A 391 39.01 -60.81 26.61
CA SER A 391 40.48 -60.97 26.78
C SER A 391 41.36 -59.73 26.92
#